data_AF-A0A2P7SE58-F1
#
_entry.id   AF-A0A2P7SE58-F1
#
_cell.length_a   1.000
_cell.length_b   1.000
_cell.length_c   1.000
_cell.angle_alpha   90.00
_cell.angle_beta   90.00
_cell.angle_gamma   90.00
#
_symmetry.space_group_name_H-M   'P 1'
#
loop_
_entity.id
_entity.type
_entity.pdbx_description
1 polymer ?
#
loop_
_entity_poly.entity_id
_entity_poly.type
_entity_poly.pdbx_seq_one_letter_code
_entity_poly.pdbx_strand_id
1 'polypeptide(L)'
;MPAYRSSAEAEVRDAVVARIRERRPNARIIHEINVSTYGPNRIDVLAVDRAEIISVEIKSAKDKLDRLPAQIESMNRVAHHVVAALHEKFLVEQETNQWAAHYERDGKFYLRRVPDGIKDAEVWVYPEIRRAMPIAEHDGLARWRFPDQRVETSLPSAALDMLWRDELYELCGMFRISATRRSNMSEMMAALRWNCTGKDLTRGVCWMLRARRCVEADPEIVERIAA
;
A
#
# COMPACT_ATOMS: atom_id res chain seq x y z
N MET A 1 -9.70 -8.80 -17.49
CA MET A 1 -9.99 -7.74 -16.51
C MET A 1 -11.35 -8.01 -15.87
N PRO A 2 -11.51 -7.86 -14.55
CA PRO A 2 -12.83 -7.88 -13.92
C PRO A 2 -13.72 -6.79 -14.52
N ALA A 3 -15.00 -7.10 -14.73
CA ALA A 3 -15.95 -6.27 -15.49
C ALA A 3 -16.33 -4.91 -14.86
N TYR A 4 -15.78 -4.55 -13.69
CA TYR A 4 -16.21 -3.38 -12.91
C TYR A 4 -15.20 -2.22 -12.83
N ARG A 5 -13.97 -2.35 -13.36
CA ARG A 5 -12.99 -1.27 -13.32
C ARG A 5 -13.08 -0.37 -14.54
N SER A 6 -12.95 0.94 -14.31
CA SER A 6 -12.82 1.88 -15.43
C SER A 6 -11.46 1.69 -16.10
N SER A 7 -11.37 1.93 -17.42
CA SER A 7 -10.10 1.87 -18.15
C SER A 7 -9.02 2.77 -17.53
N ALA A 8 -9.41 3.97 -17.08
CA ALA A 8 -8.52 4.93 -16.45
C ALA A 8 -7.94 4.44 -15.11
N GLU A 9 -8.70 3.66 -14.35
CA GLU A 9 -8.21 3.03 -13.11
C GLU A 9 -7.32 1.83 -13.44
N ALA A 10 -7.71 1.01 -14.42
CA ALA A 10 -6.95 -0.16 -14.84
C ALA A 10 -5.54 0.20 -15.30
N GLU A 11 -5.39 1.29 -16.07
CA GLU A 11 -4.07 1.79 -16.52
C GLU A 11 -3.12 2.11 -15.35
N VAL A 12 -3.59 2.87 -14.36
CA VAL A 12 -2.77 3.21 -13.18
C VAL A 12 -2.46 1.96 -12.37
N ARG A 13 -3.44 1.07 -12.20
CA ARG A 13 -3.31 -0.18 -11.45
C ARG A 13 -2.29 -1.13 -12.07
N ASP A 14 -2.33 -1.32 -13.38
CA ASP A 14 -1.41 -2.21 -14.08
C ASP A 14 0.04 -1.70 -13.93
N ALA A 15 0.24 -0.38 -14.00
CA ALA A 15 1.55 0.23 -13.77
C ALA A 15 2.02 0.10 -12.31
N VAL A 16 1.13 0.27 -11.32
CA VAL A 16 1.42 -0.01 -9.89
C VAL A 16 1.85 -1.46 -9.70
N VAL A 17 1.09 -2.41 -10.24
CA VAL A 17 1.39 -3.84 -10.13
C VAL A 17 2.75 -4.15 -10.77
N ALA A 18 3.01 -3.66 -11.98
CA ALA A 18 4.30 -3.86 -12.65
C ALA A 18 5.47 -3.35 -11.82
N ARG A 19 5.35 -2.17 -11.22
CA ARG A 19 6.38 -1.60 -10.34
C ARG A 19 6.58 -2.42 -9.06
N ILE A 20 5.51 -2.90 -8.43
CA ILE A 20 5.62 -3.78 -7.27
C ILE A 20 6.35 -5.07 -7.65
N ARG A 21 6.07 -5.67 -8.81
CA ARG A 21 6.79 -6.86 -9.27
C ARG A 21 8.28 -6.62 -9.47
N GLU A 22 8.64 -5.48 -10.04
CA GLU A 22 10.04 -5.10 -10.22
C GLU A 22 10.78 -4.96 -8.88
N ARG A 23 10.13 -4.41 -7.86
CA ARG A 23 10.75 -4.03 -6.58
C ARG A 23 10.59 -5.03 -5.45
N ARG A 24 9.55 -5.87 -5.51
CA ARG A 24 9.16 -6.88 -4.53
C ARG A 24 8.67 -8.14 -5.26
N PRO A 25 9.55 -8.84 -6.00
CA PRO A 25 9.16 -9.96 -6.84
C PRO A 25 8.54 -11.14 -6.05
N ASN A 26 8.82 -11.24 -4.75
CA ASN A 26 8.31 -12.29 -3.87
C ASN A 26 7.00 -11.92 -3.14
N ALA A 27 6.57 -10.66 -3.24
CA ALA A 27 5.34 -10.23 -2.60
C ALA A 27 4.12 -10.79 -3.34
N ARG A 28 3.15 -11.26 -2.57
CA ARG A 28 1.81 -11.59 -3.06
C ARG A 28 1.03 -10.29 -3.22
N ILE A 29 0.41 -10.09 -4.37
CA ILE A 29 -0.45 -8.93 -4.64
C ILE A 29 -1.91 -9.35 -4.48
N ILE A 30 -2.65 -8.58 -3.68
CA ILE A 30 -4.06 -8.75 -3.36
C ILE A 30 -4.78 -7.47 -3.73
N HIS A 31 -5.94 -7.59 -4.39
CA HIS A 31 -6.75 -6.45 -4.80
C HIS A 31 -7.97 -6.30 -3.90
N GLU A 32 -8.39 -5.04 -3.67
CA GLU A 32 -9.66 -4.72 -3.02
C GLU A 32 -9.81 -5.38 -1.64
N ILE A 33 -8.84 -5.19 -0.75
CA ILE A 33 -8.84 -5.81 0.59
C ILE A 33 -9.21 -4.81 1.69
N ASN A 34 -10.10 -5.19 2.59
CA ASN A 34 -10.53 -4.32 3.68
C ASN A 34 -9.39 -4.06 4.69
N VAL A 35 -9.25 -2.82 5.12
CA VAL A 35 -8.28 -2.43 6.17
C VAL A 35 -8.66 -3.01 7.53
N SER A 36 -9.95 -3.21 7.76
CA SER A 36 -10.44 -3.95 8.93
C SER A 36 -11.70 -4.73 8.59
N THR A 37 -11.99 -5.78 9.37
CA THR A 37 -13.15 -6.66 9.14
C THR A 37 -14.48 -5.91 9.01
N TYR A 38 -14.65 -4.78 9.71
CA TYR A 38 -15.90 -3.98 9.71
C TYR A 38 -15.72 -2.54 9.19
N GLY A 39 -14.54 -2.21 8.64
CA GLY A 39 -14.21 -0.85 8.19
C GLY A 39 -14.73 -0.55 6.79
N PRO A 40 -15.08 0.72 6.49
CA PRO A 40 -15.54 1.12 5.16
C PRO A 40 -14.39 1.27 4.15
N ASN A 41 -13.14 1.25 4.62
CA ASN A 41 -11.98 1.50 3.77
C ASN A 41 -11.39 0.19 3.22
N ARG A 42 -11.14 0.21 1.92
CA ARG A 42 -10.62 -0.91 1.15
C ARG A 42 -9.36 -0.43 0.43
N ILE A 43 -8.30 -1.20 0.57
CA ILE A 43 -7.02 -0.96 -0.08
C ILE A 43 -7.14 -1.47 -1.51
N ASP A 44 -6.88 -0.60 -2.49
CA ASP A 44 -6.97 -0.95 -3.90
C ASP A 44 -5.99 -2.06 -4.26
N VAL A 45 -4.72 -1.92 -3.86
CA VAL A 45 -3.66 -2.92 -4.05
C VAL A 45 -2.86 -3.09 -2.76
N LEU A 46 -2.76 -4.32 -2.28
CA LEU A 46 -1.92 -4.70 -1.16
C LEU A 46 -0.83 -5.65 -1.65
N ALA A 47 0.43 -5.31 -1.40
CA ALA A 47 1.55 -6.22 -1.59
C ALA A 47 2.03 -6.75 -0.25
N VAL A 48 2.08 -8.06 -0.10
CA VAL A 48 2.45 -8.75 1.14
C VAL A 48 3.63 -9.68 0.90
N ASP A 49 4.78 -9.35 1.49
CA ASP A 49 5.95 -10.23 1.56
C ASP A 49 5.98 -10.92 2.95
N ARG A 50 7.02 -11.70 3.27
CA ARG A 50 7.14 -12.48 4.52
C ARG A 50 7.11 -11.65 5.80
N ALA A 51 7.53 -10.38 5.73
CA ALA A 51 7.63 -9.48 6.87
C ALA A 51 7.42 -8.02 6.47
N GLU A 52 6.71 -7.78 5.36
CA GLU A 52 6.46 -6.42 4.86
C GLU A 52 5.09 -6.34 4.21
N ILE A 53 4.44 -5.19 4.38
CA ILE A 53 3.15 -4.86 3.77
C ILE A 53 3.26 -3.47 3.18
N ILE A 54 2.92 -3.37 1.90
CA ILE A 54 2.77 -2.13 1.15
C ILE A 54 1.31 -2.02 0.76
N SER A 55 0.62 -0.99 1.25
CA SER A 55 -0.72 -0.64 0.81
C SER A 55 -0.66 0.47 -0.22
N VAL A 56 -1.48 0.36 -1.26
CA VAL A 56 -1.56 1.34 -2.33
C VAL A 56 -3.00 1.74 -2.55
N GLU A 57 -3.24 3.05 -2.53
CA GLU A 57 -4.49 3.67 -2.96
C GLU A 57 -4.27 4.32 -4.32
N ILE A 58 -5.15 4.02 -5.28
CA ILE A 58 -5.09 4.47 -6.66
C ILE A 58 -6.09 5.60 -6.86
N LYS A 59 -5.63 6.70 -7.48
CA LYS A 59 -6.47 7.80 -7.93
C LYS A 59 -6.24 8.01 -9.42
N SER A 60 -7.18 7.55 -10.23
CA SER A 60 -7.18 7.67 -11.69
C SER A 60 -7.51 9.08 -12.19
N ALA A 61 -7.41 9.29 -13.50
CA ALA A 61 -7.84 10.50 -14.17
C ALA A 61 -9.33 10.85 -13.97
N LYS A 62 -10.17 9.95 -13.44
CA LYS A 62 -11.60 10.21 -13.19
C LYS A 62 -11.94 10.44 -11.71
N ASP A 63 -10.99 10.19 -10.82
CA ASP A 63 -11.23 10.25 -9.38
C ASP A 63 -11.22 11.67 -8.79
N LYS A 64 -11.62 11.74 -7.52
CA LYS A 64 -11.46 12.91 -6.64
C LYS A 64 -10.56 12.54 -5.46
N LEU A 65 -9.98 13.56 -4.81
CA LEU A 65 -9.04 13.38 -3.69
C LEU A 65 -9.68 13.59 -2.30
N ASP A 66 -10.97 13.91 -2.22
CA ASP A 66 -11.64 14.27 -0.96
C ASP A 66 -11.56 13.18 0.12
N ARG A 67 -11.56 11.90 -0.28
CA ARG A 67 -11.44 10.77 0.65
C ARG A 67 -10.01 10.33 0.91
N LEU A 68 -9.05 10.76 0.09
CA LEU A 68 -7.68 10.23 0.12
C LEU A 68 -7.01 10.40 1.50
N PRO A 69 -7.11 11.54 2.21
CA PRO A 69 -6.50 11.68 3.53
C PRO A 69 -6.97 10.63 4.55
N ALA A 70 -8.28 10.37 4.62
CA ALA A 70 -8.83 9.36 5.53
C ALA A 70 -8.42 7.93 5.13
N GLN A 71 -8.29 7.68 3.82
CA GLN A 71 -7.82 6.39 3.31
C GLN A 71 -6.35 6.16 3.69
N ILE A 72 -5.50 7.18 3.53
CA ILE A 72 -4.09 7.15 3.96
C ILE A 72 -3.98 6.92 5.47
N GLU A 73 -4.73 7.67 6.29
CA GLU A 73 -4.71 7.50 7.74
C GLU A 73 -5.07 6.06 8.13
N SER A 74 -6.13 5.52 7.53
CA SER A 74 -6.58 4.16 7.79
C SER A 74 -5.52 3.13 7.37
N MET A 75 -4.87 3.30 6.22
CA MET A 75 -3.82 2.39 5.75
C MET A 75 -2.53 2.46 6.60
N ASN A 76 -2.16 3.64 7.09
CA ASN A 76 -0.98 3.83 7.95
C ASN A 76 -1.10 3.08 9.29
N ARG A 77 -2.32 2.76 9.71
CA ARG A 77 -2.56 1.96 10.91
C ARG A 77 -2.32 0.47 10.72
N VAL A 78 -2.07 -0.02 9.50
CA VAL A 78 -1.98 -1.46 9.22
C VAL A 78 -0.81 -1.87 8.32
N ALA A 79 -0.14 -0.94 7.65
CA ALA A 79 0.94 -1.25 6.70
C ALA A 79 2.27 -0.60 7.10
N HIS A 80 3.38 -1.14 6.61
CA HIS A 80 4.71 -0.50 6.77
C HIS A 80 4.84 0.72 5.87
N HIS A 81 4.23 0.63 4.70
CA HIS A 81 4.27 1.64 3.65
C HIS A 81 2.87 1.87 3.11
N VAL A 82 2.52 3.15 2.98
CA VAL A 82 1.32 3.60 2.29
C VAL A 82 1.78 4.38 1.07
N VAL A 83 1.30 3.97 -0.11
CA VAL A 83 1.56 4.64 -1.37
C VAL A 83 0.27 5.22 -1.91
N ALA A 84 0.26 6.51 -2.22
CA ALA A 84 -0.79 7.15 -3.00
C ALA A 84 -0.36 7.20 -4.47
N ALA A 85 -0.95 6.34 -5.29
CA ALA A 85 -0.72 6.25 -6.73
C ALA A 85 -1.67 7.20 -7.47
N LEU A 86 -1.19 8.38 -7.84
CA LEU A 86 -1.99 9.47 -8.40
C LEU A 86 -1.79 9.60 -9.91
N HIS A 87 -2.87 9.85 -10.64
CA HIS A 87 -2.77 10.35 -11.99
C HIS A 87 -2.21 11.79 -12.02
N GLU A 88 -1.41 12.15 -13.01
CA GLU A 88 -0.73 13.45 -13.13
C GLU A 88 -1.68 14.65 -13.15
N LYS A 89 -2.95 14.41 -13.49
CA LYS A 89 -4.01 15.42 -13.50
C LYS A 89 -4.22 16.08 -12.14
N PHE A 90 -3.80 15.40 -11.06
CA PHE A 90 -3.93 15.89 -9.71
C PHE A 90 -2.75 16.77 -9.29
N LEU A 91 -1.68 16.80 -10.08
CA LEU A 91 -0.56 17.67 -9.81
C LEU A 91 -0.97 19.12 -10.05
N VAL A 92 -0.44 20.00 -9.20
CA VAL A 92 -0.64 21.44 -9.30
C VAL A 92 0.57 22.11 -9.91
N GLU A 93 0.33 23.13 -10.72
CA GLU A 93 1.38 23.97 -11.29
C GLU A 93 1.89 24.95 -10.24
N GLN A 94 3.21 25.06 -10.12
CA GLN A 94 3.87 26.08 -9.31
C GLN A 94 4.96 26.76 -10.15
N GLU A 95 4.94 28.10 -10.20
CA GLU A 95 6.01 28.88 -10.83
C GLU A 95 7.36 28.60 -10.13
N THR A 96 8.42 28.44 -10.92
CA THR A 96 9.77 28.08 -10.45
C THR A 96 10.84 28.73 -11.33
N ASN A 97 12.10 28.34 -11.16
CA ASN A 97 13.22 28.77 -12.02
C ASN A 97 13.52 27.74 -13.12
N GLN A 98 14.27 28.16 -14.14
CA GLN A 98 14.61 27.34 -15.32
C GLN A 98 15.33 26.02 -15.02
N TRP A 99 16.00 25.90 -13.87
CA TRP A 99 16.77 24.71 -13.47
C TRP A 99 15.88 23.64 -12.82
N ALA A 100 14.73 24.03 -12.27
CA ALA A 100 13.78 23.13 -11.60
C ALA A 100 12.52 22.85 -12.43
N ALA A 101 12.34 23.54 -13.56
CA ALA A 101 11.13 23.49 -14.36
C ALA A 101 10.87 22.11 -14.99
N HIS A 102 9.59 21.75 -15.08
CA HIS A 102 9.13 20.68 -15.96
C HIS A 102 8.86 21.20 -17.38
N TYR A 103 8.38 22.44 -17.52
CA TYR A 103 8.12 23.10 -18.81
C TYR A 103 8.14 24.63 -18.67
N GLU A 104 8.19 25.32 -19.81
CA GLU A 104 8.09 26.77 -19.95
C GLU A 104 6.77 27.14 -20.63
N ARG A 105 6.13 28.23 -20.20
CA ARG A 105 4.96 28.85 -20.85
C ARG A 105 5.07 30.37 -20.70
N ASP A 106 5.04 31.09 -21.81
CA ASP A 106 5.08 32.56 -21.86
C ASP A 106 6.27 33.20 -21.10
N GLY A 107 7.47 32.62 -21.25
CA GLY A 107 8.69 33.10 -20.58
C GLY A 107 8.74 32.81 -19.07
N LYS A 108 7.79 32.03 -18.55
CA LYS A 108 7.74 31.56 -17.16
C LYS A 108 7.97 30.06 -17.07
N PHE A 109 8.65 29.64 -16.01
CA PHE A 109 9.01 28.25 -15.75
C PHE A 109 8.09 27.64 -14.70
N TYR A 110 7.60 26.42 -14.96
CA TYR A 110 6.63 25.75 -14.08
C TYR A 110 7.10 24.36 -13.66
N LEU A 111 6.90 24.05 -12.38
CA LEU A 111 7.07 22.74 -11.77
C LEU A 111 5.68 22.15 -11.50
N ARG A 112 5.49 20.87 -11.82
CA ARG A 112 4.32 20.12 -11.34
C ARG A 112 4.66 19.48 -10.01
N ARG A 113 3.83 19.71 -8.99
CA ARG A 113 4.01 19.14 -7.65
C ARG A 113 2.76 18.43 -7.17
N VAL A 114 2.94 17.52 -6.23
CA VAL A 114 1.84 16.89 -5.50
C VAL A 114 1.04 17.99 -4.77
N PRO A 115 -0.30 17.94 -4.80
CA PRO A 115 -1.12 18.91 -4.10
C PRO A 115 -0.92 18.82 -2.59
N ASP A 116 -1.10 19.94 -1.91
CA ASP A 116 -1.04 19.97 -0.45
C ASP A 116 -2.15 19.11 0.17
N GLY A 117 -1.91 18.59 1.38
CA GLY A 117 -2.87 17.78 2.12
C GLY A 117 -2.70 16.27 1.98
N ILE A 118 -1.85 15.81 1.06
CA ILE A 118 -1.38 14.41 1.02
C ILE A 118 -0.14 14.32 1.90
N LYS A 119 -0.33 13.82 3.13
CA LYS A 119 0.72 13.66 4.14
C LYS A 119 0.84 12.18 4.51
N ASP A 120 1.99 11.81 5.08
CA ASP A 120 2.22 10.49 5.67
C ASP A 120 2.02 9.32 4.68
N ALA A 121 2.21 9.57 3.39
CA ALA A 121 2.23 8.55 2.34
C ALA A 121 3.34 8.86 1.34
N GLU A 122 3.95 7.83 0.79
CA GLU A 122 4.78 7.94 -0.39
C GLU A 122 3.87 8.23 -1.59
N VAL A 123 4.21 9.21 -2.43
CA VAL A 123 3.39 9.54 -3.59
C VAL A 123 4.06 9.02 -4.85
N TRP A 124 3.31 8.23 -5.60
CA TRP A 124 3.69 7.77 -6.92
C TRP A 124 2.78 8.39 -7.97
N VAL A 125 3.33 8.89 -9.08
CA VAL A 125 2.57 9.61 -10.11
C VAL A 125 2.59 8.85 -11.44
N TYR A 126 1.42 8.73 -12.06
CA TYR A 126 1.18 8.13 -13.37
C TYR A 126 0.57 9.13 -14.38
N PRO A 127 0.93 9.11 -15.67
CA PRO A 127 2.08 8.41 -16.20
C PRO A 127 3.37 9.02 -15.66
N GLU A 128 4.43 8.30 -15.92
CA GLU A 128 5.78 8.63 -15.56
C GLU A 128 6.26 9.88 -16.29
N ILE A 129 6.23 11.02 -15.60
CA ILE A 129 6.66 12.30 -16.18
C ILE A 129 8.19 12.34 -16.21
N ARG A 130 8.76 12.37 -17.41
CA ARG A 130 10.16 12.74 -17.63
C ARG A 130 10.24 14.26 -17.81
N ARG A 131 11.21 14.92 -17.18
CA ARG A 131 11.48 16.34 -17.47
C ARG A 131 11.81 16.54 -18.93
N ALA A 132 11.28 17.62 -19.50
CA ALA A 132 11.50 18.00 -20.89
C ALA A 132 12.79 18.82 -21.12
N MET A 133 13.43 19.34 -20.06
CA MET A 133 14.55 20.26 -20.19
C MET A 133 15.90 19.51 -20.40
N PRO A 134 16.62 19.72 -21.52
CA PRO A 134 17.83 18.98 -21.88
C PRO A 134 19.05 19.18 -20.96
N ILE A 135 18.96 20.08 -19.98
CA ILE A 135 20.09 20.62 -19.21
C ILE A 135 20.17 20.10 -17.76
N ALA A 136 19.16 19.36 -17.29
CA ALA A 136 19.13 18.87 -15.92
C ALA A 136 19.57 17.39 -15.87
N GLU A 137 20.84 17.15 -15.54
CA GLU A 137 21.37 15.79 -15.29
C GLU A 137 20.75 15.10 -14.05
N HIS A 138 20.04 15.85 -13.20
CA HIS A 138 19.48 15.31 -11.98
C HIS A 138 18.04 15.80 -11.70
N ASP A 139 17.11 14.84 -11.64
CA ASP A 139 15.74 15.08 -11.20
C ASP A 139 15.50 14.47 -9.81
N GLY A 140 15.57 15.31 -8.78
CA GLY A 140 15.28 14.91 -7.40
C GLY A 140 13.78 14.65 -7.12
N LEU A 141 12.87 15.09 -8.01
CA LEU A 141 11.41 14.97 -7.87
C LEU A 141 10.81 13.87 -8.78
N ALA A 142 11.46 13.52 -9.90
CA ALA A 142 11.06 12.40 -10.76
C ALA A 142 11.75 11.07 -10.42
N ARG A 143 12.60 11.01 -9.40
CA ARG A 143 12.91 9.71 -8.81
C ARG A 143 11.62 9.19 -8.21
N TRP A 144 10.95 8.26 -8.89
CA TRP A 144 9.92 7.44 -8.27
C TRP A 144 10.56 6.73 -7.08
N ARG A 145 10.40 7.32 -5.90
CA ARG A 145 10.86 6.72 -4.67
C ARG A 145 9.80 5.72 -4.28
N PHE A 146 9.95 4.53 -4.83
CA PHE A 146 9.31 3.38 -4.22
C PHE A 146 9.94 3.18 -2.84
N PRO A 147 9.15 2.89 -1.79
CA PRO A 147 9.68 2.79 -0.44
C PRO A 147 10.81 1.76 -0.33
N ASP A 148 11.86 2.14 0.40
CA ASP A 148 12.92 1.23 0.81
C ASP A 148 12.34 0.14 1.74
N GLN A 149 12.91 -1.06 1.63
CA GLN A 149 12.38 -2.23 2.32
C GLN A 149 12.57 -2.15 3.84
N ARG A 150 11.52 -2.48 4.63
CA ARG A 150 11.50 -2.41 6.10
C ARG A 150 11.27 -3.76 6.80
N VAL A 151 12.04 -4.78 6.45
CA VAL A 151 11.89 -6.16 6.99
C VAL A 151 12.17 -6.32 8.49
N GLU A 152 12.84 -5.35 9.12
CA GLU A 152 13.17 -5.38 10.55
C GLU A 152 12.28 -4.44 11.39
N THR A 153 11.27 -3.83 10.78
CA THR A 153 10.30 -2.98 11.48
C THR A 153 9.04 -3.79 11.79
N SER A 154 8.45 -3.59 12.95
CA SER A 154 7.16 -4.20 13.26
C SER A 154 6.02 -3.52 12.52
N LEU A 155 5.02 -4.30 12.09
CA LEU A 155 3.75 -3.74 11.66
C LEU A 155 3.12 -2.87 12.75
N PRO A 156 2.34 -1.84 12.36
CA PRO A 156 1.45 -1.14 13.28
C PRO A 156 0.52 -2.11 14.04
N SER A 157 0.14 -1.73 15.27
CA SER A 157 -0.63 -2.60 16.18
C SER A 157 -2.01 -2.99 15.65
N ALA A 158 -2.62 -2.19 14.76
CA ALA A 158 -3.91 -2.45 14.15
C ALA A 158 -3.81 -3.35 12.89
N ALA A 159 -2.63 -3.82 12.49
CA ALA A 159 -2.50 -4.77 11.38
C ALA A 159 -3.26 -6.09 11.62
N LEU A 160 -3.45 -6.49 12.88
CA LEU A 160 -4.30 -7.63 13.24
C LEU A 160 -5.78 -7.44 12.85
N ASP A 161 -6.25 -6.20 12.73
CA ASP A 161 -7.64 -5.90 12.34
C ASP A 161 -7.93 -6.30 10.88
N MET A 162 -6.89 -6.45 10.06
CA MET A 162 -6.99 -6.95 8.69
C MET A 162 -7.33 -8.44 8.64
N LEU A 163 -7.10 -9.19 9.71
CA LEU A 163 -7.36 -10.62 9.78
C LEU A 163 -8.83 -10.92 10.09
N TRP A 164 -9.37 -11.92 9.42
CA TRP A 164 -10.66 -12.48 9.76
C TRP A 164 -10.58 -13.27 11.06
N ARG A 165 -11.73 -13.50 11.67
CA ARG A 165 -11.83 -14.24 12.93
C ARG A 165 -11.12 -15.60 12.87
N ASP A 166 -11.36 -16.37 11.82
CA ASP A 166 -10.79 -17.73 11.72
C ASP A 166 -9.28 -17.69 11.51
N GLU A 167 -8.77 -16.67 10.82
CA GLU A 167 -7.32 -16.45 10.67
C GLU A 167 -6.67 -16.02 11.99
N LEU A 168 -7.34 -15.19 12.80
CA LEU A 168 -6.89 -14.87 14.16
C LEU A 168 -6.85 -16.12 15.04
N TYR A 169 -7.85 -16.99 14.92
CA TYR A 169 -7.91 -18.25 15.65
C TYR A 169 -6.76 -19.18 15.24
N GLU A 170 -6.50 -19.31 13.95
CA GLU A 170 -5.36 -20.07 13.42
C GLU A 170 -4.02 -19.47 13.89
N LEU A 171 -3.92 -18.14 13.92
CA LEU A 171 -2.73 -17.42 14.38
C LEU A 171 -2.44 -17.66 15.86
N CYS A 172 -3.49 -17.65 16.71
CA CYS A 172 -3.37 -18.05 18.10
C CYS A 172 -2.83 -19.49 18.22
N GLY A 173 -3.38 -20.42 17.41
CA GLY A 173 -2.90 -21.81 17.36
C GLY A 173 -1.43 -21.92 16.98
N MET A 174 -1.00 -21.18 15.96
CA MET A 174 0.40 -21.16 15.50
C MET A 174 1.37 -20.72 16.59
N PHE A 175 0.98 -19.74 17.41
CA PHE A 175 1.78 -19.26 18.54
C PHE A 175 1.49 -19.96 19.87
N ARG A 176 0.72 -21.06 19.85
CA ARG A 176 0.34 -21.84 21.05
C ARG A 176 -0.36 -20.98 22.12
N ILE A 177 -1.10 -19.96 21.69
CA ILE A 177 -1.93 -19.12 22.55
C ILE A 177 -3.32 -19.75 22.66
N SER A 178 -3.80 -19.91 23.89
CA SER A 178 -5.10 -20.49 24.15
C SER A 178 -6.22 -19.63 23.57
N ALA A 179 -6.95 -20.18 22.61
CA ALA A 179 -8.18 -19.61 22.06
C ALA A 179 -9.18 -20.75 21.82
N THR A 180 -10.46 -20.46 21.93
CA THR A 180 -11.53 -21.43 21.65
C THR A 180 -12.38 -20.94 20.49
N ARG A 181 -13.20 -21.83 19.91
CA ARG A 181 -14.20 -21.45 18.90
C ARG A 181 -15.25 -20.45 19.39
N ARG A 182 -15.29 -20.13 20.68
CA ARG A 182 -16.16 -19.09 21.26
C ARG A 182 -15.43 -17.77 21.50
N SER A 183 -14.09 -17.77 21.46
CA SER A 183 -13.31 -16.55 21.61
C SER A 183 -13.69 -15.54 20.53
N ASN A 184 -13.84 -14.29 20.93
CA ASN A 184 -14.10 -13.19 20.01
C ASN A 184 -12.79 -12.60 19.49
N MET A 185 -12.87 -11.76 18.45
CA MET A 185 -11.68 -11.17 17.83
C MET A 185 -10.88 -10.31 18.80
N SER A 186 -11.56 -9.52 19.65
CA SER A 186 -10.90 -8.64 20.63
C SER A 186 -10.06 -9.42 21.63
N GLU A 187 -10.59 -10.52 22.17
CA GLU A 187 -9.87 -11.42 23.08
C GLU A 187 -8.64 -12.03 22.43
N MET A 188 -8.78 -12.55 21.20
CA MET A 188 -7.67 -13.16 20.46
C MET A 188 -6.58 -12.14 20.14
N MET A 189 -6.96 -10.95 19.68
CA MET A 189 -6.01 -9.87 19.39
C MET A 189 -5.30 -9.37 20.65
N ALA A 190 -6.00 -9.26 21.79
CA ALA A 190 -5.38 -8.90 23.06
C ALA A 190 -4.38 -9.97 23.53
N ALA A 191 -4.74 -11.24 23.42
CA ALA A 191 -3.85 -12.35 23.78
C ALA A 191 -2.61 -12.41 22.87
N LEU A 192 -2.78 -12.21 21.57
CA LEU A 192 -1.68 -12.10 20.60
C LEU A 192 -0.75 -10.93 20.95
N ARG A 193 -1.30 -9.73 21.19
CA ARG A 193 -0.50 -8.56 21.57
C ARG A 193 0.26 -8.73 22.89
N TRP A 194 -0.28 -9.50 23.83
CA TRP A 194 0.37 -9.76 25.12
C TRP A 194 1.52 -10.78 25.03
N ASN A 195 1.35 -11.83 24.22
CA ASN A 195 2.25 -12.98 24.22
C ASN A 195 3.27 -12.99 23.06
N CYS A 196 3.02 -12.22 21.99
CA CYS A 196 3.87 -12.21 20.81
C CYS A 196 4.72 -10.95 20.72
N THR A 197 5.92 -11.07 20.16
CA THR A 197 6.75 -9.90 19.82
C THR A 197 6.22 -9.21 18.56
N GLY A 198 6.65 -7.98 18.30
CA GLY A 198 6.33 -7.28 17.06
C GLY A 198 6.77 -8.06 15.80
N LYS A 199 7.87 -8.83 15.90
CA LYS A 199 8.35 -9.71 14.83
C LYS A 199 7.40 -10.88 14.57
N ASP A 200 6.91 -11.51 15.64
CA ASP A 200 5.97 -12.63 15.55
C ASP A 200 4.65 -12.17 14.92
N LEU A 201 4.09 -11.06 15.41
CA LEU A 201 2.86 -10.49 14.85
C LEU A 201 3.03 -10.08 13.39
N THR A 202 4.16 -9.47 13.04
CA THR A 202 4.44 -9.04 11.66
C THR A 202 4.45 -10.22 10.70
N ARG A 203 5.24 -11.25 11.02
CA ARG A 203 5.34 -12.46 10.18
C ARG A 203 4.04 -13.25 10.17
N GLY A 204 3.35 -13.31 11.31
CA GLY A 204 2.07 -13.97 11.46
C GLY A 204 0.97 -13.35 10.60
N VAL A 205 0.80 -12.03 10.66
CA VAL A 205 -0.15 -11.29 9.81
C VAL A 205 0.20 -11.47 8.33
N CYS A 206 1.48 -11.32 7.97
CA CYS A 206 1.93 -11.51 6.59
C CYS A 206 1.66 -12.94 6.09
N TRP A 207 1.90 -13.96 6.91
CA TRP A 207 1.63 -15.36 6.59
C TRP A 207 0.14 -15.58 6.32
N MET A 208 -0.73 -15.11 7.21
CA MET A 208 -2.19 -15.24 7.07
C MET A 208 -2.68 -14.56 5.79
N LEU A 209 -2.25 -13.32 5.54
CA LEU A 209 -2.63 -12.58 4.33
C LEU A 209 -2.10 -13.24 3.05
N ARG A 210 -0.90 -13.85 3.08
CA ARG A 210 -0.35 -14.56 1.92
C ARG A 210 -1.06 -15.89 1.63
N ALA A 211 -1.57 -16.57 2.66
CA ALA A 211 -2.37 -17.78 2.52
C ALA A 211 -3.86 -17.52 2.22
N ARG A 212 -4.36 -16.31 2.49
CA ARG A 212 -5.80 -15.98 2.35
C ARG A 212 -6.31 -16.19 0.92
N ARG A 213 -7.40 -16.94 0.78
CA ARG A 213 -8.15 -16.97 -0.48
C ARG A 213 -8.86 -15.64 -0.73
N CYS A 214 -8.54 -14.98 -1.84
CA CYS A 214 -9.14 -13.71 -2.23
C CYS A 214 -9.85 -13.85 -3.58
N VAL A 215 -10.86 -13.00 -3.81
CA VAL A 215 -11.59 -12.96 -5.09
C VAL A 215 -10.66 -12.54 -6.22
N GLU A 216 -9.80 -11.55 -5.96
CA GLU A 216 -8.84 -11.05 -6.92
C GLU A 216 -7.49 -10.85 -6.24
N ALA A 217 -6.57 -11.76 -6.51
CA ALA A 217 -5.22 -11.76 -6.01
C ALA A 217 -4.37 -12.71 -6.86
N ASP A 218 -3.07 -12.66 -6.63
CA ASP A 218 -2.18 -13.76 -6.96
C ASP A 218 -2.61 -15.07 -6.28
N PRO A 219 -2.15 -16.22 -6.81
CA PRO A 219 -2.25 -17.49 -6.12
C PRO A 219 -1.83 -17.40 -4.65
N GLU A 220 -2.52 -18.16 -3.81
CA GLU A 220 -2.20 -18.29 -2.39
C GLU A 220 -0.75 -18.80 -2.22
N ILE A 221 -0.04 -18.25 -1.25
CA ILE A 221 1.30 -18.70 -0.90
C ILE A 221 1.25 -19.32 0.50
N VAL A 222 1.17 -20.65 0.54
CA VAL A 222 1.20 -21.43 1.77
C VAL A 222 2.63 -21.89 2.03
N GLU A 223 3.33 -21.18 2.91
CA GLU A 223 4.68 -21.57 3.32
C GLU A 223 4.62 -22.66 4.38
N ARG A 224 5.38 -23.74 4.19
CA ARG A 224 5.57 -24.74 5.26
C ARG A 224 6.32 -24.07 6.40
N ILE A 225 5.73 -24.09 7.59
CA ILE A 225 6.43 -23.70 8.81
C ILE A 225 7.62 -24.67 8.93
N ALA A 226 8.85 -24.15 8.88
CA ALA A 226 10.01 -24.95 9.19
C ALA A 226 9.85 -25.45 10.64
N ALA A 227 9.81 -26.77 10.79
CA ALA A 227 9.62 -27.46 12.07
C ALA A 227 10.72 -27.13 13.08
#